data_AF-A0A2E5CEM0-F1
#
_entry.id   AF-A0A2E5CEM0-F1
#
_cell.length_a   1.000
_cell.length_b   1.000
_cell.length_c   1.000
_cell.angle_alpha   90.00
_cell.angle_beta   90.00
_cell.angle_gamma   90.00
#
_symmetry.space_group_name_H-M   'P 1'
#
loop_
_entity.id
_entity.type
_entity.pdbx_description
1 polymer ?
#
loop_
_entity_poly.entity_id
_entity_poly.type
_entity_poly.pdbx_seq_one_letter_code
_entity_poly.pdbx_strand_id
1 'polypeptide(L)'
;MKLYFTMLSLGILTIAAHAGELRCYEFGVDSPAKEYEKGQLERIIGCYQNVSDEKLLAFVLEGKEVPIETAALVDNSFDKLTIKHFSRHAGKLKLIKQTNVDINPLPIPLKPSRKNKVIDIDINKTTLQKKLKLTLRELEAIHDITVNNDDLAINLTQGSKSYEEFNLPEAKIPSDGYWWPQKGAPMANGENSPMAKYDNYVKSVTGQSPNAVSWELNRHAGSLDWTGHCNGWVSAIILYGYDDFNLRDSRNNTVITRSDIQGLRSALSYCTRNAFYGKRNYGRPWNDIKDIYPHTFHRLIKYYIGNLQKPVSYDYNNTTVVDNHIISGYKFTYEETNIPYKYLVKAELRSHEYSDTFVNEKRVAPTYTRTYWYYLYTTPQGTPYKGEWVNINDHPDFIWIPLRESRCRGENPRISSYWLNHMFTNLERF
;
A
#
# COMPACT_ATOMS: atom_id res chain seq x y z
N MET A 1 49.31 12.65 44.85
CA MET A 1 48.85 11.81 43.72
C MET A 1 47.58 12.48 43.17
N LYS A 2 47.70 13.28 42.10
CA LYS A 2 46.59 14.03 41.49
C LYS A 2 45.94 13.15 40.42
N LEU A 3 44.66 12.79 40.59
CA LEU A 3 43.87 12.18 39.53
C LEU A 3 43.25 13.28 38.65
N TYR A 4 43.57 13.24 37.36
CA TYR A 4 42.90 14.00 36.31
C TYR A 4 41.57 13.32 35.97
N PHE A 5 40.46 14.04 36.11
CA PHE A 5 39.19 13.71 35.46
C PHE A 5 39.08 14.59 34.21
N THR A 6 39.39 14.02 33.06
CA THR A 6 39.12 14.64 31.76
C THR A 6 37.64 14.39 31.43
N MET A 7 36.80 15.41 31.57
CA MET A 7 35.46 15.41 30.96
C MET A 7 35.63 15.42 29.43
N LEU A 8 35.34 14.30 28.77
CA LEU A 8 35.02 14.30 27.34
C LEU A 8 33.59 14.84 27.20
N SER A 9 33.47 16.12 26.85
CA SER A 9 32.24 16.66 26.28
C SER A 9 32.01 15.98 24.92
N LEU A 10 31.06 15.06 24.83
CA LEU A 10 30.49 14.67 23.54
C LEU A 10 29.76 15.90 22.97
N GLY A 11 30.47 16.67 22.14
CA GLY A 11 29.86 17.65 21.28
C GLY A 11 28.92 16.94 20.32
N ILE A 12 27.61 17.03 20.58
CA ILE A 12 26.59 16.75 19.58
C ILE A 12 26.78 17.82 18.51
N LEU A 13 27.42 17.46 17.40
CA LEU A 13 27.44 18.28 16.20
C LEU A 13 26.00 18.27 15.65
N THR A 14 25.16 19.19 16.13
CA THR A 14 23.94 19.57 15.44
C THR A 14 24.37 20.30 14.18
N ILE A 15 24.42 19.58 13.07
CA ILE A 15 24.46 20.23 11.75
C ILE A 15 23.14 21.00 11.66
N ALA A 16 23.20 22.33 11.78
CA ALA A 16 22.06 23.21 11.58
C ALA A 16 21.56 23.01 10.13
N ALA A 17 20.49 22.25 9.98
CA ALA A 17 19.94 21.94 8.68
C ALA A 17 19.25 23.20 8.15
N HIS A 18 19.74 23.77 7.04
CA HIS A 18 19.16 25.00 6.51
C HIS A 18 17.79 24.74 5.89
N ALA A 19 16.82 25.59 6.18
CA ALA A 19 15.52 25.58 5.52
C ALA A 19 15.70 25.65 3.99
N GLY A 20 15.02 24.77 3.27
CA GLY A 20 15.09 24.66 1.81
C GLY A 20 16.15 23.70 1.29
N GLU A 21 17.01 23.12 2.14
CA GLU A 21 17.93 22.07 1.71
C GLU A 21 17.15 20.83 1.25
N LEU A 22 17.41 20.41 0.01
CA LEU A 22 16.81 19.22 -0.63
C LEU A 22 17.89 18.16 -0.80
N ARG A 23 17.65 16.95 -0.29
CA ARG A 23 18.51 15.78 -0.51
C ARG A 23 17.69 14.60 -0.99
N CYS A 24 18.21 13.89 -1.97
CA CYS A 24 17.58 12.71 -2.54
C CYS A 24 18.44 11.47 -2.37
N TYR A 25 17.79 10.33 -2.25
CA TYR A 25 18.39 9.05 -1.95
C TYR A 25 17.73 7.96 -2.78
N GLU A 26 18.51 6.93 -3.09
CA GLU A 26 17.98 5.71 -3.70
C GLU A 26 17.56 4.72 -2.61
N PHE A 27 16.34 4.19 -2.71
CA PHE A 27 15.79 3.17 -1.83
C PHE A 27 15.45 1.92 -2.61
N GLY A 28 15.77 0.75 -2.06
CA GLY A 28 15.18 -0.51 -2.50
C GLY A 28 13.85 -0.69 -1.77
N VAL A 29 12.77 -0.93 -2.51
CA VAL A 29 11.44 -1.20 -1.95
C VAL A 29 10.92 -2.56 -2.36
N ASP A 30 10.26 -3.22 -1.41
CA ASP A 30 9.56 -4.47 -1.63
C ASP A 30 8.30 -4.25 -2.46
N SER A 31 7.80 -5.33 -3.06
CA SER A 31 6.62 -5.30 -3.92
C SER A 31 5.87 -6.63 -3.84
N PRO A 32 4.52 -6.60 -3.88
CA PRO A 32 3.73 -7.82 -3.99
C PRO A 32 3.93 -8.52 -5.35
N ALA A 33 4.44 -7.81 -6.37
CA ALA A 33 4.69 -8.36 -7.69
C ALA A 33 5.86 -9.37 -7.69
N LYS A 34 5.69 -10.49 -8.40
CA LYS A 34 6.67 -11.61 -8.48
C LYS A 34 7.86 -11.33 -9.41
N GLU A 35 7.85 -10.19 -10.09
CA GLU A 35 8.61 -9.94 -11.32
C GLU A 35 10.08 -9.54 -11.14
N TYR A 36 10.51 -9.28 -9.92
CA TYR A 36 11.93 -9.05 -9.68
C TYR A 36 12.68 -10.38 -9.61
N GLU A 37 13.74 -10.51 -10.43
CA GLU A 37 14.71 -11.61 -10.30
C GLU A 37 15.03 -11.83 -8.83
N LYS A 38 14.96 -13.08 -8.36
CA LYS A 38 15.05 -13.46 -6.94
C LYS A 38 15.98 -12.51 -6.14
N GLY A 39 15.43 -11.51 -5.44
CA GLY A 39 16.18 -10.58 -4.59
C GLY A 39 16.62 -9.22 -5.17
N GLN A 40 16.22 -8.84 -6.39
CA GLN A 40 16.31 -7.44 -6.83
C GLN A 40 15.12 -6.65 -6.27
N LEU A 41 15.37 -5.57 -5.54
CA LEU A 41 14.31 -4.66 -5.10
C LEU A 41 14.04 -3.62 -6.18
N GLU A 42 12.80 -3.14 -6.26
CA GLU A 42 12.53 -1.94 -7.05
C GLU A 42 13.32 -0.78 -6.47
N ARG A 43 13.94 0.02 -7.33
CA ARG A 43 14.65 1.23 -6.90
C ARG A 43 13.76 2.45 -7.11
N ILE A 44 13.53 3.19 -6.03
CA ILE A 44 12.82 4.46 -6.07
C ILE A 44 13.68 5.59 -5.51
N ILE A 45 13.39 6.81 -5.94
CA ILE A 45 14.07 8.02 -5.47
C ILE A 45 13.20 8.66 -4.38
N GLY A 46 13.70 8.63 -3.14
CA GLY A 46 13.09 9.35 -2.02
C GLY A 46 13.86 10.63 -1.72
N CYS A 47 13.16 11.73 -1.60
CA CYS A 47 13.72 13.05 -1.37
C CYS A 47 13.16 13.66 -0.09
N TYR A 48 13.98 14.51 0.53
CA TYR A 48 13.70 15.16 1.79
C TYR A 48 14.05 16.63 1.67
N GLN A 49 13.09 17.50 1.97
CA GLN A 49 13.29 18.95 2.01
C GLN A 49 13.00 19.48 3.41
N ASN A 50 13.98 20.15 4.03
CA ASN A 50 13.74 20.84 5.28
C ASN A 50 12.81 22.03 5.03
N VAL A 51 11.68 22.06 5.72
CA VAL A 51 10.74 23.19 5.70
C VAL A 51 11.11 24.18 6.82
N SER A 52 11.49 23.65 7.98
CA SER A 52 12.09 24.36 9.11
C SER A 52 13.00 23.39 9.88
N ASP A 53 13.58 23.83 10.99
CA ASP A 53 14.42 22.98 11.86
C ASP A 53 13.67 21.75 12.40
N GLU A 54 12.35 21.85 12.54
CA GLU A 54 11.49 20.81 13.13
C GLU A 54 10.58 20.13 12.10
N LYS A 55 10.51 20.65 10.87
CA LYS A 55 9.60 20.18 9.80
C LYS A 55 10.35 19.71 8.57
N LEU A 56 10.02 18.51 8.12
CA LEU A 56 10.60 17.83 6.98
C LEU A 56 9.50 17.40 6.00
N LEU A 57 9.63 17.78 4.73
CA LEU A 57 8.83 17.24 3.65
C LEU A 57 9.56 16.02 3.07
N ALA A 58 9.01 14.82 3.29
CA ALA A 58 9.49 13.58 2.69
C ALA A 58 8.60 13.21 1.49
N PHE A 59 9.19 12.85 0.35
CA PHE A 59 8.41 12.50 -0.85
C PHE A 59 9.16 11.56 -1.79
N VAL A 60 8.42 10.78 -2.58
CA VAL A 60 8.99 10.05 -3.72
C VAL A 60 8.99 10.93 -4.96
N LEU A 61 10.13 10.97 -5.65
CA LEU A 61 10.28 11.63 -6.93
C LEU A 61 10.11 10.61 -8.07
N GLU A 62 9.16 10.87 -8.97
CA GLU A 62 8.87 9.98 -10.11
C GLU A 62 8.99 10.74 -11.43
N GLY A 63 10.11 10.52 -12.12
CA GLY A 63 10.46 11.35 -13.27
C GLY A 63 10.59 12.81 -12.83
N LYS A 64 9.64 13.66 -13.24
CA LYS A 64 9.58 15.07 -12.86
C LYS A 64 8.43 15.40 -11.91
N GLU A 65 7.70 14.39 -11.42
CA GLU A 65 6.51 14.54 -10.60
C GLU A 65 6.79 14.29 -9.12
N VAL A 66 6.04 14.99 -8.27
CA VAL A 66 5.98 14.77 -6.81
C VAL A 66 4.54 14.37 -6.48
N PRO A 67 4.23 13.06 -6.54
CA PRO A 67 2.88 12.58 -6.29
C PRO A 67 2.50 12.82 -4.83
N ILE A 68 1.30 13.33 -4.60
CA ILE A 68 0.87 13.73 -3.26
C ILE A 68 0.64 12.51 -2.34
N GLU A 69 0.28 11.36 -2.92
CA GLU A 69 0.05 10.09 -2.22
C GLU A 69 1.34 9.46 -1.68
N THR A 70 2.50 9.87 -2.20
CA THR A 70 3.82 9.40 -1.78
C THR A 70 4.62 10.51 -1.10
N ALA A 71 3.93 11.55 -0.60
CA ALA A 71 4.51 12.65 0.16
C ALA A 71 3.91 12.73 1.58
N ALA A 72 4.73 13.14 2.54
CA ALA A 72 4.31 13.42 3.90
C ALA A 72 5.06 14.63 4.47
N LEU A 73 4.35 15.44 5.24
CA LEU A 73 4.93 16.47 6.09
C LEU A 73 5.14 15.88 7.48
N VAL A 74 6.40 15.73 7.87
CA VAL A 74 6.82 15.25 9.18
C VAL A 74 7.18 16.45 10.04
N ASP A 75 6.53 16.57 11.17
CA ASP A 75 6.71 17.66 12.14
C ASP A 75 7.12 17.03 13.47
N ASN A 76 8.24 17.48 14.03
CA ASN A 76 8.78 17.00 15.30
C ASN A 76 8.90 18.14 16.33
N SER A 77 8.07 19.17 16.21
CA SER A 77 7.99 20.26 17.18
C SER A 77 7.57 19.75 18.56
N PHE A 78 8.15 20.33 19.62
CA PHE A 78 7.77 20.09 21.02
C PHE A 78 7.78 18.62 21.46
N ASP A 79 8.74 17.83 20.95
CA ASP A 79 8.87 16.38 21.22
C ASP A 79 7.64 15.55 20.84
N LYS A 80 6.77 16.07 19.97
CA LYS A 80 5.59 15.37 19.45
C LYS A 80 5.74 15.12 17.95
N LEU A 81 5.88 13.86 17.59
CA LEU A 81 5.89 13.47 16.18
C LEU A 81 4.49 13.61 15.60
N THR A 82 4.33 14.50 14.62
CA THR A 82 3.13 14.61 13.79
C THR A 82 3.47 14.28 12.35
N ILE A 83 2.63 13.51 11.68
CA ILE A 83 2.79 13.21 10.25
C ILE A 83 1.49 13.60 9.55
N LYS A 84 1.57 14.45 8.54
CA LYS A 84 0.45 14.68 7.62
C LYS A 84 0.74 13.99 6.29
N HIS A 85 -0.19 13.21 5.78
CA HIS A 85 -0.06 12.51 4.50
C HIS A 85 -1.43 12.26 3.88
N PHE A 86 -1.48 11.98 2.59
CA PHE A 86 -2.72 11.60 1.94
C PHE A 86 -2.91 10.07 1.91
N SER A 87 -4.16 9.64 1.89
CA SER A 87 -4.56 8.24 1.71
C SER A 87 -5.67 8.14 0.68
N ARG A 88 -5.44 7.34 -0.38
CA ARG A 88 -6.41 7.08 -1.46
C ARG A 88 -7.25 5.84 -1.16
N HIS A 89 -8.55 5.91 -1.37
CA HIS A 89 -9.46 4.77 -1.33
C HIS A 89 -10.68 5.02 -2.23
N ALA A 90 -10.98 4.07 -3.12
CA ALA A 90 -12.11 4.13 -4.05
C ALA A 90 -12.23 5.47 -4.81
N GLY A 91 -11.12 5.90 -5.41
CA GLY A 91 -10.98 7.15 -6.17
C GLY A 91 -10.86 8.42 -5.31
N LYS A 92 -11.17 8.36 -4.01
CA LYS A 92 -11.16 9.51 -3.10
C LYS A 92 -9.84 9.61 -2.36
N LEU A 93 -9.33 10.83 -2.26
CA LEU A 93 -8.13 11.16 -1.51
C LEU A 93 -8.53 11.87 -0.22
N LYS A 94 -7.93 11.48 0.91
CA LYS A 94 -8.14 12.13 2.21
C LYS A 94 -6.82 12.53 2.84
N LEU A 95 -6.75 13.73 3.42
CA LEU A 95 -5.62 14.20 4.21
C LEU A 95 -5.73 13.68 5.64
N ILE A 96 -4.71 12.93 6.06
CA ILE A 96 -4.63 12.31 7.37
C ILE A 96 -3.58 13.03 8.21
N LYS A 97 -3.90 13.30 9.47
CA LYS A 97 -2.95 13.74 10.48
C LYS A 97 -2.75 12.62 11.51
N GLN A 98 -1.52 12.18 11.66
CA GLN A 98 -1.08 11.26 12.70
C GLN A 98 -0.41 12.06 13.82
N THR A 99 -0.73 11.80 15.09
CA THR A 99 -0.07 12.44 16.26
C THR A 99 0.45 11.37 17.21
N ASN A 100 1.77 11.35 17.43
CA ASN A 100 2.49 10.33 18.20
C ASN A 100 2.25 8.90 17.69
N VAL A 101 1.78 8.74 16.45
CA VAL A 101 1.60 7.45 15.80
C VAL A 101 2.83 7.19 14.95
N ASP A 102 3.55 6.13 15.29
CA ASP A 102 4.68 5.63 14.50
C ASP A 102 4.20 4.62 13.45
N ILE A 103 3.40 5.08 12.47
CA ILE A 103 3.05 4.32 11.26
C ILE A 103 3.57 5.11 10.07
N ASN A 104 4.56 4.55 9.38
CA ASN A 104 5.11 5.15 8.17
C ASN A 104 4.17 4.92 6.97
N PRO A 105 3.46 5.93 6.47
CA PRO A 105 2.51 5.77 5.38
C PRO A 105 3.16 5.79 4.00
N LEU A 106 4.50 5.92 3.92
CA LEU A 106 5.24 6.10 2.69
C LEU A 106 6.01 4.83 2.30
N PRO A 107 6.33 4.66 0.99
CA PRO A 107 7.25 3.63 0.50
C PRO A 107 8.72 3.88 0.91
N ILE A 108 9.03 5.05 1.44
CA ILE A 108 10.36 5.46 1.89
C ILE A 108 10.34 5.74 3.40
N PRO A 109 11.49 5.64 4.10
CA PRO A 109 11.57 6.06 5.51
C PRO A 109 11.15 7.52 5.69
N LEU A 110 10.52 7.85 6.82
CA LEU A 110 10.15 9.24 7.15
C LEU A 110 11.37 10.16 7.33
N LYS A 111 12.54 9.59 7.65
CA LYS A 111 13.82 10.27 7.72
C LYS A 111 14.90 9.37 7.12
N PRO A 112 15.85 9.91 6.34
CA PRO A 112 16.93 9.12 5.77
C PRO A 112 17.95 8.70 6.84
N SER A 113 18.58 7.55 6.64
CA SER A 113 19.73 7.11 7.45
C SER A 113 21.04 7.58 6.82
N ARG A 114 22.10 7.72 7.63
CA ARG A 114 23.46 8.03 7.16
C ARG A 114 24.02 7.01 6.16
N LYS A 115 23.46 5.80 6.14
CA LYS A 115 23.86 4.71 5.22
C LYS A 115 23.22 4.83 3.83
N ASN A 116 22.20 5.67 3.66
CA ASN A 116 21.53 5.81 2.37
C ASN A 116 22.42 6.54 1.37
N LYS A 117 22.52 5.99 0.15
CA LYS A 117 23.28 6.59 -0.94
C LYS A 117 22.58 7.87 -1.40
N VAL A 118 23.25 9.00 -1.24
CA VAL A 118 22.82 10.29 -1.80
C VAL A 118 22.93 10.22 -3.33
N ILE A 119 21.95 10.78 -4.02
CA ILE A 119 21.96 10.89 -5.47
C ILE A 119 21.70 12.34 -5.90
N ASP A 120 22.34 12.73 -6.98
CA ASP A 120 22.03 13.97 -7.68
C ASP A 120 20.85 13.74 -8.62
N ILE A 121 19.88 14.66 -8.59
CA ILE A 121 18.72 14.61 -9.47
C ILE A 121 18.89 15.61 -10.62
N ASP A 122 18.71 15.12 -11.84
CA ASP A 122 18.72 15.96 -13.05
C ASP A 122 17.33 16.56 -13.30
N ILE A 123 16.97 17.55 -12.47
CA ILE A 123 15.68 18.25 -12.57
C ILE A 123 15.90 19.76 -12.47
N ASN A 124 15.17 20.50 -13.31
CA ASN A 124 15.08 21.95 -13.21
C ASN A 124 14.58 22.37 -11.81
N LYS A 125 15.44 23.04 -11.05
CA LYS A 125 15.18 23.44 -9.67
C LYS A 125 13.92 24.29 -9.52
N THR A 126 13.66 25.22 -10.44
CA THR A 126 12.49 26.11 -10.39
C THR A 126 11.19 25.33 -10.53
N THR A 127 11.12 24.41 -11.49
CA THR A 127 9.96 23.54 -11.69
C THR A 127 9.70 22.67 -10.48
N LEU A 128 10.74 22.05 -9.92
CA LEU A 128 10.62 21.21 -8.73
C LEU A 128 10.14 22.03 -7.53
N GLN A 129 10.76 23.20 -7.28
CA GLN A 129 10.34 24.09 -6.20
C GLN A 129 8.88 24.52 -6.29
N LYS A 130 8.36 24.78 -7.50
CA LYS A 130 6.93 25.08 -7.69
C LYS A 130 6.06 23.89 -7.26
N LYS A 131 6.43 22.66 -7.63
CA LYS A 131 5.71 21.45 -7.21
C LYS A 131 5.77 21.24 -5.71
N LEU A 132 6.95 21.36 -5.11
CA LEU A 132 7.12 21.21 -3.66
C LEU A 132 6.30 22.23 -2.86
N LYS A 133 6.22 23.49 -3.33
CA LYS A 133 5.34 24.50 -2.72
C LYS A 133 3.87 24.11 -2.77
N LEU A 134 3.41 23.55 -3.90
CA LEU A 134 2.03 23.08 -4.04
C LEU A 134 1.78 21.86 -3.12
N THR A 135 2.64 20.85 -3.15
CA THR A 135 2.57 19.68 -2.28
C THR A 135 2.54 20.07 -0.81
N LEU A 136 3.41 21.00 -0.39
CA LEU A 136 3.45 21.50 0.98
C LEU A 136 2.15 22.19 1.36
N ARG A 137 1.62 23.07 0.49
CA ARG A 137 0.34 23.74 0.73
C ARG A 137 -0.82 22.77 0.93
N GLU A 138 -0.88 21.71 0.12
CA GLU A 138 -1.90 20.66 0.23
C GLU A 138 -1.75 19.88 1.56
N LEU A 139 -0.52 19.56 1.96
CA LEU A 139 -0.26 18.87 3.24
C LEU A 139 -0.51 19.77 4.45
N GLU A 140 -0.34 21.08 4.33
CA GLU A 140 -0.62 22.03 5.41
C GLU A 140 -2.10 22.31 5.61
N ALA A 141 -2.95 21.92 4.64
CA ALA A 141 -4.39 22.13 4.69
C ALA A 141 -5.07 21.47 5.92
N ILE A 142 -6.36 21.81 6.07
CA ILE A 142 -7.23 21.17 7.06
C ILE A 142 -7.34 19.69 6.71
N HIS A 143 -7.06 18.83 7.68
CA HIS A 143 -7.06 17.39 7.52
C HIS A 143 -8.47 16.84 7.68
N ASP A 144 -8.76 15.74 7.00
CA ASP A 144 -10.05 15.05 7.06
C ASP A 144 -10.16 14.13 8.28
N ILE A 145 -9.03 13.55 8.70
CA ILE A 145 -8.97 12.56 9.78
C ILE A 145 -7.75 12.84 10.65
N THR A 146 -7.94 12.83 11.97
CA THR A 146 -6.84 12.76 12.95
C THR A 146 -6.80 11.37 13.56
N VAL A 147 -5.61 10.80 13.68
CA VAL A 147 -5.33 9.56 14.42
C VAL A 147 -4.22 9.82 15.43
N ASN A 148 -4.45 9.41 16.67
CA ASN A 148 -3.50 9.55 17.77
C ASN A 148 -3.05 8.17 18.27
N ASN A 149 -1.95 8.11 19.01
CA ASN A 149 -1.43 6.85 19.54
C ASN A 149 -2.42 6.10 20.44
N ASP A 150 -3.24 6.83 21.19
CA ASP A 150 -4.26 6.27 22.08
C ASP A 150 -5.35 5.53 21.30
N ASP A 151 -5.63 5.92 20.05
CA ASP A 151 -6.57 5.20 19.18
C ASP A 151 -6.07 3.79 18.82
N LEU A 152 -4.77 3.55 18.98
CA LEU A 152 -4.12 2.27 18.69
C LEU A 152 -3.82 1.46 19.96
N ALA A 153 -4.11 2.00 21.15
CA ALA A 153 -3.98 1.28 22.42
C ALA A 153 -5.03 0.17 22.51
N ILE A 154 -4.70 -0.94 23.19
CA ILE A 154 -5.69 -1.99 23.46
C ILE A 154 -6.66 -1.52 24.56
N ASN A 155 -7.90 -1.99 24.50
CA ASN A 155 -8.89 -1.66 25.52
C ASN A 155 -8.63 -2.46 26.81
N LEU A 156 -8.09 -1.78 27.82
CA LEU A 156 -7.72 -2.36 29.12
C LEU A 156 -8.92 -2.34 30.08
N THR A 157 -9.85 -3.28 29.93
CA THR A 157 -10.82 -3.59 31.00
C THR A 157 -10.19 -4.57 31.98
N GLN A 158 -9.91 -4.12 33.20
CA GLN A 158 -9.27 -4.96 34.23
C GLN A 158 -10.08 -6.22 34.55
N GLY A 159 -9.41 -7.38 34.64
CA GLY A 159 -9.93 -8.58 35.28
C GLY A 159 -10.85 -9.48 34.43
N SER A 160 -10.93 -9.29 33.11
CA SER A 160 -11.68 -10.18 32.22
C SER A 160 -11.14 -10.14 30.80
N LYS A 161 -11.36 -11.24 30.07
CA LYS A 161 -11.19 -11.31 28.61
C LYS A 161 -11.89 -10.12 27.96
N SER A 162 -11.12 -9.20 27.38
CA SER A 162 -11.66 -8.04 26.66
C SER A 162 -11.63 -8.31 25.16
N TYR A 163 -12.47 -7.60 24.40
CA TYR A 163 -12.39 -7.64 22.96
C TYR A 163 -12.68 -6.26 22.37
N GLU A 164 -12.19 -6.05 21.15
CA GLU A 164 -12.58 -4.95 20.29
C GLU A 164 -12.82 -5.46 18.88
N GLU A 165 -13.79 -4.90 18.19
CA GLU A 165 -14.09 -5.28 16.82
C GLU A 165 -14.49 -4.07 15.99
N PHE A 166 -14.19 -4.15 14.69
CA PHE A 166 -14.62 -3.18 13.72
C PHE A 166 -14.75 -3.85 12.35
N ASN A 167 -15.84 -3.57 11.66
CA ASN A 167 -16.04 -3.96 10.26
C ASN A 167 -16.24 -2.70 9.43
N LEU A 168 -15.64 -2.66 8.24
CA LEU A 168 -15.92 -1.60 7.28
C LEU A 168 -17.42 -1.55 6.95
N PRO A 169 -17.98 -0.35 6.74
CA PRO A 169 -19.34 -0.22 6.25
C PRO A 169 -19.45 -0.87 4.86
N GLU A 170 -20.64 -1.37 4.52
CA GLU A 170 -20.89 -2.16 3.30
C GLU A 170 -20.34 -1.52 2.02
N ALA A 171 -20.52 -0.20 1.86
CA ALA A 171 -20.02 0.57 0.71
C ALA A 171 -18.49 0.60 0.56
N LYS A 172 -17.75 0.13 1.57
CA LYS A 172 -16.28 0.06 1.61
C LYS A 172 -15.76 -1.38 1.68
N ILE A 173 -16.65 -2.36 1.69
CA ILE A 173 -16.26 -3.76 1.62
C ILE A 173 -15.79 -4.05 0.19
N PRO A 174 -14.66 -4.77 0.02
CA PRO A 174 -14.15 -5.13 -1.29
C PRO A 174 -15.20 -5.90 -2.10
N SER A 175 -15.37 -5.47 -3.35
CA SER A 175 -16.20 -6.23 -4.28
C SER A 175 -15.44 -7.40 -4.88
N ASP A 176 -16.18 -8.42 -5.27
CA ASP A 176 -15.65 -9.59 -5.96
C ASP A 176 -14.93 -9.18 -7.24
N GLY A 177 -13.97 -10.00 -7.62
CA GLY A 177 -13.18 -9.80 -8.82
C GLY A 177 -12.28 -11.00 -9.04
N TYR A 178 -11.68 -11.04 -10.22
CA TYR A 178 -10.88 -12.17 -10.65
C TYR A 178 -9.39 -11.91 -10.40
N TRP A 179 -8.62 -12.96 -10.13
CA TRP A 179 -7.16 -12.83 -10.15
C TRP A 179 -6.59 -12.86 -11.56
N TRP A 180 -7.40 -13.06 -12.61
CA TRP A 180 -6.96 -13.08 -14.00
C TRP A 180 -5.77 -14.03 -14.22
N PRO A 181 -6.01 -15.34 -14.19
CA PRO A 181 -4.97 -16.36 -14.22
C PRO A 181 -4.10 -16.24 -15.46
N GLN A 182 -2.81 -16.52 -15.29
CA GLN A 182 -1.89 -16.68 -16.40
C GLN A 182 -2.26 -17.88 -17.27
N LYS A 183 -2.80 -18.93 -16.64
CA LYS A 183 -3.37 -20.08 -17.35
C LYS A 183 -4.62 -19.69 -18.10
N GLY A 184 -4.65 -20.00 -19.40
CA GLY A 184 -5.72 -19.60 -20.31
C GLY A 184 -5.72 -18.11 -20.69
N ALA A 185 -5.03 -17.27 -19.92
CA ALA A 185 -4.85 -15.83 -20.13
C ALA A 185 -6.16 -15.07 -20.48
N PRO A 186 -7.25 -15.22 -19.70
CA PRO A 186 -8.57 -14.67 -20.03
C PRO A 186 -8.59 -13.14 -20.16
N MET A 187 -7.60 -12.44 -19.61
CA MET A 187 -7.45 -10.99 -19.76
C MET A 187 -7.08 -10.56 -21.19
N ALA A 188 -6.40 -11.42 -21.96
CA ALA A 188 -5.86 -11.09 -23.29
C ALA A 188 -6.16 -12.12 -24.38
N ASN A 189 -6.54 -13.34 -24.03
CA ASN A 189 -6.78 -14.41 -24.98
C ASN A 189 -8.17 -14.27 -25.63
N GLY A 190 -8.20 -14.21 -26.96
CA GLY A 190 -9.41 -14.06 -27.76
C GLY A 190 -9.77 -12.61 -28.11
N GLU A 191 -10.53 -12.45 -29.19
CA GLU A 191 -10.88 -11.16 -29.79
C GLU A 191 -11.83 -10.31 -28.92
N ASN A 192 -12.52 -10.95 -27.97
CA ASN A 192 -13.43 -10.31 -27.03
C ASN A 192 -12.86 -10.22 -25.60
N SER A 193 -11.56 -10.47 -25.42
CA SER A 193 -10.90 -10.29 -24.13
C SER A 193 -10.88 -8.81 -23.70
N PRO A 194 -10.75 -8.52 -22.39
CA PRO A 194 -10.62 -7.15 -21.91
C PRO A 194 -9.54 -6.35 -22.67
N MET A 195 -8.37 -6.93 -22.89
CA MET A 195 -7.28 -6.25 -23.61
C MET A 195 -7.53 -6.11 -25.10
N ALA A 196 -8.19 -7.07 -25.76
CA ALA A 196 -8.53 -6.92 -27.18
C ALA A 196 -9.52 -5.77 -27.39
N LYS A 197 -10.50 -5.62 -26.49
CA LYS A 197 -11.42 -4.47 -26.50
C LYS A 197 -10.68 -3.14 -26.28
N TYR A 198 -9.71 -3.10 -25.36
CA TYR A 198 -8.86 -1.94 -25.15
C TYR A 198 -8.02 -1.59 -26.39
N ASP A 199 -7.35 -2.58 -27.00
CA ASP A 199 -6.55 -2.38 -28.21
C ASP A 199 -7.40 -1.84 -29.37
N ASN A 200 -8.58 -2.41 -29.58
CA ASN A 200 -9.55 -1.97 -30.58
C ASN A 200 -10.04 -0.55 -30.33
N TYR A 201 -10.36 -0.22 -29.07
CA TYR A 201 -10.75 1.13 -28.68
C TYR A 201 -9.66 2.16 -29.02
N VAL A 202 -8.43 1.94 -28.54
CA VAL A 202 -7.32 2.88 -28.77
C VAL A 202 -6.99 2.99 -30.26
N LYS A 203 -7.02 1.89 -31.01
CA LYS A 203 -6.84 1.89 -32.47
C LYS A 203 -7.92 2.70 -33.18
N SER A 204 -9.18 2.61 -32.75
CA SER A 204 -10.28 3.38 -33.35
C SER A 204 -10.16 4.90 -33.13
N VAL A 205 -9.45 5.31 -32.07
CA VAL A 205 -9.22 6.74 -31.77
C VAL A 205 -7.95 7.26 -32.44
N THR A 206 -6.88 6.46 -32.48
CA THR A 206 -5.54 6.92 -32.90
C THR A 206 -5.12 6.43 -34.29
N GLY A 207 -5.80 5.43 -34.84
CA GLY A 207 -5.36 4.68 -36.01
C GLY A 207 -4.32 3.59 -35.73
N GLN A 208 -3.79 3.48 -34.49
CA GLN A 208 -2.74 2.52 -34.14
C GLN A 208 -3.12 1.68 -32.92
N SER A 209 -2.93 0.36 -33.02
CA SER A 209 -3.08 -0.53 -31.87
C SER A 209 -1.92 -0.32 -30.89
N PRO A 210 -2.17 -0.21 -29.58
CA PRO A 210 -1.11 -0.16 -28.58
C PRO A 210 -0.46 -1.54 -28.37
N ASN A 211 -1.06 -2.63 -28.88
CA ASN A 211 -0.58 -4.01 -28.79
C ASN A 211 -0.49 -4.52 -27.34
N ALA A 212 -1.48 -4.20 -26.50
CA ALA A 212 -1.55 -4.69 -25.13
C ALA A 212 -1.75 -6.21 -25.09
N VAL A 213 -2.58 -6.76 -25.98
CA VAL A 213 -2.81 -8.22 -26.08
C VAL A 213 -1.50 -8.97 -26.32
N SER A 214 -0.73 -8.55 -27.32
CA SER A 214 0.51 -9.22 -27.70
C SER A 214 1.56 -9.17 -26.59
N TRP A 215 1.62 -8.08 -25.83
CA TRP A 215 2.51 -7.98 -24.68
C TRP A 215 2.08 -8.93 -23.56
N GLU A 216 0.79 -8.93 -23.22
CA GLU A 216 0.24 -9.72 -22.12
C GLU A 216 0.42 -11.22 -22.36
N LEU A 217 0.11 -11.69 -23.56
CA LEU A 217 0.29 -13.09 -23.92
C LEU A 217 1.76 -13.49 -23.91
N ASN A 218 2.69 -12.63 -24.31
CA ASN A 218 4.11 -12.94 -24.25
C ASN A 218 4.66 -12.99 -22.82
N ARG A 219 4.15 -12.14 -21.92
CA ARG A 219 4.74 -11.95 -20.59
C ARG A 219 4.05 -12.77 -19.50
N HIS A 220 2.74 -12.90 -19.59
CA HIS A 220 1.88 -13.41 -18.54
C HIS A 220 1.02 -14.60 -18.96
N ALA A 221 1.11 -15.12 -20.19
CA ALA A 221 0.54 -16.44 -20.46
C ALA A 221 1.41 -17.52 -19.80
N GLY A 222 0.77 -18.47 -19.11
CA GLY A 222 1.46 -19.53 -18.38
C GLY A 222 0.60 -20.79 -18.22
N SER A 223 1.12 -21.78 -17.51
CA SER A 223 0.42 -23.06 -17.27
C SER A 223 0.07 -23.32 -15.80
N LEU A 224 0.58 -22.51 -14.86
CA LEU A 224 0.33 -22.66 -13.43
C LEU A 224 -1.02 -22.04 -13.05
N ASP A 225 -1.82 -22.79 -12.30
CA ASP A 225 -3.19 -22.38 -11.92
C ASP A 225 -3.23 -21.19 -10.94
N TRP A 226 -2.24 -21.08 -10.05
CA TRP A 226 -2.21 -20.05 -9.00
C TRP A 226 -1.62 -18.71 -9.45
N THR A 227 -0.92 -18.68 -10.60
CA THR A 227 -0.27 -17.44 -11.07
C THR A 227 -1.29 -16.52 -11.75
N GLY A 228 -1.24 -15.23 -11.45
CA GLY A 228 -2.09 -14.22 -12.07
C GLY A 228 -1.83 -12.81 -11.53
N HIS A 229 -2.84 -11.97 -11.62
CA HIS A 229 -2.94 -10.58 -11.20
C HIS A 229 -3.66 -10.41 -9.85
N CYS A 230 -3.46 -11.30 -8.87
CA CYS A 230 -4.09 -11.15 -7.54
C CYS A 230 -3.71 -9.81 -6.88
N ASN A 231 -2.44 -9.40 -6.97
CA ASN A 231 -1.96 -8.08 -6.58
C ASN A 231 -2.61 -6.93 -7.36
N GLY A 232 -2.90 -7.16 -8.65
CA GLY A 232 -3.57 -6.19 -9.51
C GLY A 232 -5.04 -5.98 -9.11
N TRP A 233 -5.78 -7.07 -8.86
CA TRP A 233 -7.15 -7.02 -8.34
C TRP A 233 -7.22 -6.29 -7.00
N VAL A 234 -6.39 -6.68 -6.03
CA VAL A 234 -6.38 -6.01 -4.72
C VAL A 234 -6.07 -4.53 -4.86
N SER A 235 -5.05 -4.16 -5.64
CA SER A 235 -4.72 -2.76 -5.90
C SER A 235 -5.88 -2.00 -6.52
N ALA A 236 -6.49 -2.57 -7.56
CA ALA A 236 -7.59 -1.95 -8.28
C ALA A 236 -8.80 -1.71 -7.38
N ILE A 237 -9.23 -2.71 -6.61
CA ILE A 237 -10.40 -2.58 -5.72
C ILE A 237 -10.14 -1.56 -4.61
N ILE A 238 -8.94 -1.52 -4.02
CA ILE A 238 -8.62 -0.51 -2.99
C ILE A 238 -8.51 0.90 -3.61
N LEU A 239 -7.84 1.05 -4.75
CA LEU A 239 -7.60 2.36 -5.36
C LEU A 239 -8.85 2.95 -6.02
N TYR A 240 -9.69 2.12 -6.64
CA TYR A 240 -10.80 2.53 -7.50
C TYR A 240 -12.17 2.09 -7.04
N GLY A 241 -12.27 1.03 -6.24
CA GLY A 241 -13.55 0.38 -5.95
C GLY A 241 -14.07 -0.40 -7.16
N TYR A 242 -15.37 -0.68 -7.16
CA TYR A 242 -16.04 -1.41 -8.24
C TYR A 242 -16.81 -0.46 -9.17
N ASP A 243 -16.49 -0.48 -10.46
CA ASP A 243 -17.22 0.21 -11.51
C ASP A 243 -18.42 -0.63 -11.96
N ASP A 244 -19.60 -0.28 -11.48
CA ASP A 244 -20.85 -1.01 -11.74
C ASP A 244 -21.61 -0.46 -12.95
N PHE A 245 -20.97 -0.51 -14.11
CA PHE A 245 -21.56 -0.09 -15.39
C PHE A 245 -20.90 -0.82 -16.55
N ASN A 246 -21.60 -0.89 -17.68
CA ASN A 246 -21.00 -1.31 -18.95
C ASN A 246 -20.76 -0.09 -19.84
N LEU A 247 -19.93 -0.25 -20.88
CA LEU A 247 -19.68 0.78 -21.89
C LEU A 247 -20.02 0.25 -23.27
N ARG A 248 -20.72 1.07 -24.06
CA ARG A 248 -21.00 0.80 -25.46
C ARG A 248 -19.98 1.51 -26.35
N ASP A 249 -19.23 0.72 -27.11
CA ASP A 249 -18.36 1.22 -28.17
C ASP A 249 -19.01 0.99 -29.54
N SER A 250 -19.80 1.97 -29.98
CA SER A 250 -20.49 1.92 -31.26
C SER A 250 -19.54 1.95 -32.46
N ARG A 251 -18.30 2.44 -32.31
CA ARG A 251 -17.32 2.47 -33.41
C ARG A 251 -16.77 1.08 -33.71
N ASN A 252 -16.54 0.29 -32.67
CA ASN A 252 -16.06 -1.08 -32.77
C ASN A 252 -17.19 -2.12 -32.64
N ASN A 253 -18.45 -1.68 -32.56
CA ASN A 253 -19.63 -2.53 -32.33
C ASN A 253 -19.43 -3.54 -31.19
N THR A 254 -18.88 -3.08 -30.06
CA THR A 254 -18.57 -3.94 -28.92
C THR A 254 -19.10 -3.36 -27.61
N VAL A 255 -19.29 -4.24 -26.63
CA VAL A 255 -19.62 -3.87 -25.25
C VAL A 255 -18.43 -4.21 -24.38
N ILE A 256 -17.92 -3.20 -23.68
CA ILE A 256 -16.95 -3.37 -22.61
C ILE A 256 -17.77 -3.53 -21.33
N THR A 257 -17.79 -4.75 -20.82
CA THR A 257 -18.54 -5.12 -19.63
C THR A 257 -17.84 -4.61 -18.37
N ARG A 258 -18.56 -4.56 -17.26
CA ARG A 258 -17.96 -4.30 -15.95
C ARG A 258 -16.82 -5.25 -15.60
N SER A 259 -16.90 -6.53 -15.99
CA SER A 259 -15.79 -7.48 -15.81
C SER A 259 -14.56 -7.08 -16.64
N ASP A 260 -14.75 -6.62 -17.88
CA ASP A 260 -13.65 -6.10 -18.71
C ASP A 260 -12.99 -4.88 -18.04
N ILE A 261 -13.79 -3.98 -17.47
CA ILE A 261 -13.30 -2.81 -16.74
C ILE A 261 -12.44 -3.25 -15.55
N GLN A 262 -12.89 -4.24 -14.76
CA GLN A 262 -12.12 -4.76 -13.64
C GLN A 262 -10.82 -5.44 -14.09
N GLY A 263 -10.83 -6.15 -15.22
CA GLY A 263 -9.63 -6.73 -15.81
C GLY A 263 -8.62 -5.67 -16.22
N LEU A 264 -9.07 -4.64 -16.94
CA LEU A 264 -8.22 -3.53 -17.35
C LEU A 264 -7.65 -2.75 -16.16
N ARG A 265 -8.44 -2.53 -15.10
CA ARG A 265 -7.92 -1.92 -13.87
C ARG A 265 -6.93 -2.80 -13.14
N SER A 266 -7.15 -4.12 -13.12
CA SER A 266 -6.23 -5.07 -12.49
C SER A 266 -4.89 -5.11 -13.22
N ALA A 267 -4.90 -5.04 -14.56
CA ALA A 267 -3.70 -4.91 -15.38
C ALA A 267 -2.95 -3.59 -15.10
N LEU A 268 -3.67 -2.47 -15.13
CA LEU A 268 -3.11 -1.14 -14.85
C LEU A 268 -2.54 -1.02 -13.44
N SER A 269 -3.19 -1.68 -12.48
CA SER A 269 -2.83 -1.63 -11.05
C SER A 269 -1.93 -2.80 -10.65
N TYR A 270 -1.36 -3.55 -11.61
CA TYR A 270 -0.47 -4.66 -11.30
C TYR A 270 0.71 -4.20 -10.44
N CYS A 271 1.25 -3.02 -10.73
CA CYS A 271 2.26 -2.38 -9.91
C CYS A 271 1.75 -1.09 -9.29
N THR A 272 2.04 -0.93 -8.01
CA THR A 272 1.67 0.26 -7.24
C THR A 272 2.85 0.78 -6.43
N ARG A 273 2.86 2.10 -6.19
CA ARG A 273 3.54 2.60 -5.00
C ARG A 273 2.74 2.18 -3.80
N ASN A 274 3.43 1.66 -2.80
CA ASN A 274 2.79 1.08 -1.64
C ASN A 274 3.56 1.42 -0.36
N ALA A 275 2.83 1.60 0.73
CA ALA A 275 3.43 1.45 2.05
C ALA A 275 3.51 -0.06 2.33
N PHE A 276 4.71 -0.57 2.58
CA PHE A 276 4.97 -2.01 2.72
C PHE A 276 5.51 -2.32 4.11
N TYR A 277 4.95 -3.34 4.76
CA TYR A 277 5.26 -3.72 6.14
C TYR A 277 5.53 -5.23 6.21
N GLY A 278 6.69 -5.60 6.74
CA GLY A 278 7.30 -6.92 6.51
C GLY A 278 8.15 -6.91 5.24
N LYS A 279 8.64 -8.08 4.82
CA LYS A 279 9.27 -8.28 3.51
C LYS A 279 8.78 -9.60 2.93
N ARG A 280 8.87 -9.71 1.62
CA ARG A 280 8.47 -10.92 0.92
C ARG A 280 9.38 -12.10 1.27
N ASN A 281 8.79 -13.24 1.60
CA ASN A 281 9.48 -14.51 1.70
C ASN A 281 9.81 -15.07 0.30
N TYR A 282 11.07 -14.92 -0.10
CA TYR A 282 11.58 -15.45 -1.36
C TYR A 282 12.05 -16.91 -1.26
N GLY A 283 11.86 -17.57 -0.10
CA GLY A 283 12.33 -18.93 0.17
C GLY A 283 13.85 -19.05 0.29
N ARG A 284 14.56 -17.97 0.64
CA ARG A 284 16.01 -17.98 0.83
C ARG A 284 16.35 -18.18 2.31
N PRO A 285 17.49 -18.81 2.65
CA PRO A 285 17.87 -19.08 4.05
C PRO A 285 18.01 -17.85 4.95
N TRP A 286 18.18 -16.66 4.36
CA TRP A 286 18.33 -15.39 5.07
C TRP A 286 17.06 -14.52 5.05
N ASN A 287 15.94 -15.04 4.52
CA ASN A 287 14.64 -14.40 4.69
C ASN A 287 14.25 -14.48 6.17
N ASP A 288 14.06 -13.33 6.81
CA ASP A 288 13.49 -13.27 8.14
C ASP A 288 11.96 -13.32 8.02
N ILE A 289 11.39 -14.51 8.17
CA ILE A 289 9.93 -14.67 8.16
C ILE A 289 9.24 -13.89 9.29
N LYS A 290 9.97 -13.38 10.30
CA LYS A 290 9.41 -12.64 11.42
C LYS A 290 9.33 -11.13 11.20
N ASP A 291 9.64 -10.65 9.99
CA ASP A 291 9.85 -9.23 9.73
C ASP A 291 8.57 -8.37 9.75
N ILE A 292 7.39 -8.99 9.75
CA ILE A 292 6.15 -8.37 10.22
C ILE A 292 5.90 -8.67 11.70
N TYR A 293 6.31 -7.74 12.56
CA TYR A 293 6.12 -7.90 14.00
C TYR A 293 4.64 -7.77 14.42
N PRO A 294 4.15 -8.55 15.39
CA PRO A 294 2.73 -8.55 15.78
C PRO A 294 2.19 -7.21 16.27
N HIS A 295 3.00 -6.43 16.99
CA HIS A 295 2.58 -5.10 17.46
C HIS A 295 2.41 -4.12 16.28
N THR A 296 3.27 -4.20 15.27
CA THR A 296 3.13 -3.44 14.02
C THR A 296 1.89 -3.90 13.26
N PHE A 297 1.74 -5.21 13.04
CA PHE A 297 0.55 -5.82 12.42
C PHE A 297 -0.74 -5.31 13.09
N HIS A 298 -0.81 -5.42 14.42
CA HIS A 298 -1.96 -5.01 15.22
C HIS A 298 -2.31 -3.52 15.02
N ARG A 299 -1.30 -2.64 15.17
CA ARG A 299 -1.46 -1.19 14.99
C ARG A 299 -1.89 -0.83 13.57
N LEU A 300 -1.36 -1.51 12.54
CA LEU A 300 -1.73 -1.29 11.14
C LEU A 300 -3.21 -1.60 10.87
N ILE A 301 -3.70 -2.72 11.41
CA ILE A 301 -5.11 -3.11 11.23
C ILE A 301 -6.04 -2.09 11.89
N LYS A 302 -5.75 -1.67 13.13
CA LYS A 302 -6.52 -0.62 13.81
C LYS A 302 -6.48 0.70 13.04
N TYR A 303 -5.28 1.11 12.61
CA TYR A 303 -5.06 2.36 11.89
C TYR A 303 -5.84 2.41 10.58
N TYR A 304 -5.63 1.45 9.67
CA TYR A 304 -6.25 1.50 8.35
C TYR A 304 -7.73 1.14 8.40
N ILE A 305 -8.11 0.09 9.11
CA ILE A 305 -9.50 -0.39 9.10
C ILE A 305 -10.35 0.41 10.09
N GLY A 306 -9.92 0.55 11.34
CA GLY A 306 -10.66 1.25 12.39
C GLY A 306 -10.71 2.76 12.17
N ASN A 307 -9.55 3.42 12.04
CA ASN A 307 -9.49 4.88 11.97
C ASN A 307 -9.71 5.42 10.55
N LEU A 308 -8.99 4.89 9.55
CA LEU A 308 -9.10 5.40 8.18
C LEU A 308 -10.32 4.84 7.44
N GLN A 309 -10.93 3.77 7.96
CA GLN A 309 -11.97 3.01 7.28
C GLN A 309 -11.56 2.68 5.84
N LYS A 310 -10.35 2.13 5.69
CA LYS A 310 -9.73 1.71 4.44
C LYS A 310 -9.37 0.22 4.55
N PRO A 311 -9.75 -0.61 3.57
CA PRO A 311 -9.34 -2.01 3.54
C PRO A 311 -7.83 -2.15 3.37
N VAL A 312 -7.28 -3.25 3.88
CA VAL A 312 -5.83 -3.52 3.93
C VAL A 312 -5.50 -4.71 3.04
N SER A 313 -4.43 -4.62 2.25
CA SER A 313 -3.92 -5.80 1.54
C SER A 313 -2.86 -6.53 2.35
N TYR A 314 -2.80 -7.84 2.18
CA TYR A 314 -1.85 -8.69 2.85
C TYR A 314 -1.67 -9.99 2.07
N ASP A 315 -0.51 -10.61 2.27
CA ASP A 315 -0.30 -12.02 1.98
C ASP A 315 -0.61 -12.82 3.25
N TYR A 316 -1.63 -13.68 3.19
CA TYR A 316 -2.27 -14.24 4.38
C TYR A 316 -1.47 -15.39 5.03
N ASN A 317 -0.44 -15.88 4.36
CA ASN A 317 0.47 -16.89 4.88
C ASN A 317 1.91 -16.47 4.61
N ASN A 318 2.87 -17.07 5.30
CA ASN A 318 4.30 -16.74 5.17
C ASN A 318 5.04 -17.71 4.22
N THR A 319 4.33 -18.31 3.26
CA THR A 319 4.94 -19.25 2.31
C THR A 319 5.65 -18.51 1.18
N THR A 320 6.31 -19.25 0.27
CA THR A 320 6.96 -18.65 -0.91
C THR A 320 5.98 -18.30 -2.03
N VAL A 321 4.74 -18.82 -1.95
CA VAL A 321 3.66 -18.52 -2.89
C VAL A 321 3.00 -17.25 -2.41
N VAL A 322 3.02 -16.22 -3.25
CA VAL A 322 2.36 -14.96 -2.92
C VAL A 322 0.93 -14.99 -3.38
N ASP A 323 0.03 -14.77 -2.42
CA ASP A 323 -1.41 -14.75 -2.65
C ASP A 323 -2.05 -13.58 -1.88
N ASN A 324 -2.39 -12.53 -2.63
CA ASN A 324 -2.81 -11.26 -2.03
C ASN A 324 -4.31 -11.24 -1.80
N HIS A 325 -4.69 -11.05 -0.53
CA HIS A 325 -6.06 -10.97 -0.07
C HIS A 325 -6.33 -9.58 0.52
N ILE A 326 -7.59 -9.33 0.90
CA ILE A 326 -8.01 -8.04 1.48
C ILE A 326 -8.66 -8.24 2.84
N ILE A 327 -8.27 -7.44 3.82
CA ILE A 327 -8.90 -7.39 5.15
C ILE A 327 -9.87 -6.21 5.19
N SER A 328 -11.11 -6.46 5.61
CA SER A 328 -12.16 -5.44 5.75
C SER A 328 -12.70 -5.30 7.17
N GLY A 329 -12.22 -6.12 8.10
CA GLY A 329 -12.68 -6.09 9.48
C GLY A 329 -11.80 -6.93 10.38
N TYR A 330 -11.91 -6.67 11.67
CA TYR A 330 -11.19 -7.41 12.70
C TYR A 330 -12.04 -7.58 13.95
N LYS A 331 -11.74 -8.64 14.68
CA LYS A 331 -12.08 -8.82 16.09
C LYS A 331 -10.81 -9.27 16.82
N PHE A 332 -10.37 -8.45 17.76
CA PHE A 332 -9.25 -8.76 18.65
C PHE A 332 -9.80 -9.14 20.01
N THR A 333 -9.38 -10.30 20.50
CA THR A 333 -9.71 -10.77 21.83
C THR A 333 -8.44 -10.85 22.66
N TYR A 334 -8.43 -10.20 23.81
CA TYR A 334 -7.29 -10.06 24.70
C TYR A 334 -7.47 -10.91 25.95
N GLU A 335 -6.44 -11.69 26.27
CA GLU A 335 -6.36 -12.48 27.49
C GLU A 335 -5.08 -12.09 28.23
N GLU A 336 -5.24 -11.59 29.46
CA GLU A 336 -4.11 -11.28 30.33
C GLU A 336 -3.27 -12.54 30.59
N THR A 337 -1.95 -12.37 30.55
CA THR A 337 -1.03 -13.43 30.97
C THR A 337 -0.59 -13.21 32.42
N ASN A 338 0.17 -14.16 32.97
CA ASN A 338 0.80 -13.99 34.28
C ASN A 338 1.92 -12.93 34.32
N ILE A 339 2.30 -12.36 33.16
CA ILE A 339 3.27 -11.28 33.06
C ILE A 339 2.50 -9.95 32.93
N PRO A 340 2.76 -8.95 33.80
CA PRO A 340 2.13 -7.64 33.71
C PRO A 340 2.27 -7.01 32.32
N TYR A 341 1.17 -6.43 31.82
CA TYR A 341 1.11 -5.77 30.50
C TYR A 341 1.47 -6.66 29.31
N LYS A 342 1.36 -7.99 29.48
CA LYS A 342 1.47 -8.97 28.40
C LYS A 342 0.13 -9.65 28.20
N TYR A 343 -0.34 -9.62 26.95
CA TYR A 343 -1.63 -10.14 26.54
C TYR A 343 -1.45 -11.19 25.45
N LEU A 344 -2.14 -12.33 25.57
CA LEU A 344 -2.40 -13.20 24.44
C LEU A 344 -3.54 -12.61 23.62
N VAL A 345 -3.32 -12.47 22.31
CA VAL A 345 -4.30 -11.91 21.38
C VAL A 345 -4.73 -12.98 20.40
N LYS A 346 -6.05 -13.21 20.32
CA LYS A 346 -6.68 -13.86 19.17
C LYS A 346 -7.16 -12.79 18.21
N ALA A 347 -6.62 -12.79 17.00
CA ALA A 347 -7.02 -11.88 15.94
C ALA A 347 -7.83 -12.60 14.87
N GLU A 348 -9.13 -12.32 14.82
CA GLU A 348 -10.05 -12.84 13.81
C GLU A 348 -10.30 -11.76 12.75
N LEU A 349 -9.80 -11.99 11.54
CA LEU A 349 -9.84 -11.01 10.45
C LEU A 349 -10.91 -11.39 9.43
N ARG A 350 -11.77 -10.44 9.09
CA ARG A 350 -12.69 -10.57 7.95
C ARG A 350 -11.89 -10.39 6.67
N SER A 351 -11.62 -11.50 6.01
CA SER A 351 -10.71 -11.62 4.88
C SER A 351 -11.48 -11.91 3.60
N HIS A 352 -10.98 -11.38 2.48
CA HIS A 352 -11.60 -11.50 1.17
C HIS A 352 -10.62 -12.06 0.15
N GLU A 353 -11.09 -13.06 -0.59
CA GLU A 353 -10.41 -13.64 -1.75
C GLU A 353 -11.14 -13.26 -3.04
N TYR A 354 -10.51 -13.55 -4.17
CA TYR A 354 -11.05 -13.35 -5.51
C TYR A 354 -11.85 -14.57 -5.97
N SER A 355 -12.75 -14.40 -6.94
CA SER A 355 -13.39 -15.51 -7.65
C SER A 355 -13.69 -15.16 -9.11
N ASP A 356 -14.03 -16.17 -9.92
CA ASP A 356 -14.59 -15.96 -11.26
C ASP A 356 -16.12 -15.85 -11.25
N THR A 357 -16.76 -16.08 -10.10
CA THR A 357 -18.19 -16.40 -10.05
C THR A 357 -19.05 -15.15 -10.27
N PHE A 358 -18.67 -14.01 -9.67
CA PHE A 358 -19.46 -12.77 -9.76
C PHE A 358 -18.70 -11.61 -10.40
N VAL A 359 -17.71 -11.89 -11.25
CA VAL A 359 -16.93 -10.83 -11.94
C VAL A 359 -17.81 -9.89 -12.78
N ASN A 360 -18.98 -10.36 -13.21
CA ASN A 360 -19.96 -9.62 -14.00
C ASN A 360 -21.08 -8.96 -13.17
N GLU A 361 -21.00 -8.99 -11.84
CA GLU A 361 -21.99 -8.39 -10.94
C GLU A 361 -21.32 -7.76 -9.73
N LYS A 362 -21.77 -6.58 -9.29
CA LYS A 362 -21.23 -5.99 -8.06
C LYS A 362 -21.71 -6.79 -6.85
N ARG A 363 -20.84 -7.63 -6.31
CA ARG A 363 -21.06 -8.36 -5.05
C ARG A 363 -19.89 -8.20 -4.11
N VAL A 364 -20.11 -8.47 -2.82
CA VAL A 364 -19.02 -8.60 -1.85
C VAL A 364 -18.15 -9.79 -2.25
N ALA A 365 -16.84 -9.59 -2.25
CA ALA A 365 -15.86 -10.64 -2.52
C ALA A 365 -16.03 -11.82 -1.54
N PRO A 366 -15.83 -13.09 -1.97
CA PRO A 366 -15.89 -14.25 -1.10
C PRO A 366 -15.14 -14.00 0.21
N THR A 367 -15.83 -14.25 1.32
CA THR A 367 -15.39 -13.81 2.65
C THR A 367 -15.13 -15.02 3.53
N TYR A 368 -14.01 -15.00 4.24
CA TYR A 368 -13.66 -15.99 5.25
C TYR A 368 -13.01 -15.33 6.46
N THR A 369 -12.91 -16.07 7.57
CA THR A 369 -12.23 -15.58 8.78
C THR A 369 -10.81 -16.15 8.84
N ARG A 370 -9.79 -15.28 8.78
CA ARG A 370 -8.39 -15.66 9.05
C ARG A 370 -8.08 -15.38 10.51
N THR A 371 -7.61 -16.40 11.24
CA THR A 371 -7.25 -16.25 12.65
C THR A 371 -5.74 -16.26 12.82
N TYR A 372 -5.20 -15.32 13.60
CA TYR A 372 -3.81 -15.34 14.07
C TYR A 372 -3.74 -15.24 15.59
N TRP A 373 -2.64 -15.76 16.15
CA TRP A 373 -2.37 -15.72 17.59
C TRP A 373 -1.00 -15.12 17.87
N TYR A 374 -0.94 -14.17 18.78
CA TYR A 374 0.31 -13.51 19.16
C TYR A 374 0.24 -12.94 20.57
N TYR A 375 1.40 -12.77 21.19
CA TYR A 375 1.54 -11.97 22.40
C TYR A 375 1.79 -10.51 22.05
N LEU A 376 1.16 -9.60 22.79
CA LEU A 376 1.50 -8.18 22.80
C LEU A 376 2.03 -7.78 24.17
N TYR A 377 3.07 -6.93 24.17
CA TYR A 377 3.55 -6.22 25.33
C TYR A 377 3.15 -4.76 25.18
N THR A 378 2.52 -4.20 26.21
CA THR A 378 1.98 -2.84 26.17
C THR A 378 2.59 -1.96 27.24
N THR A 379 2.53 -0.64 27.03
CA THR A 379 2.69 0.32 28.12
C THR A 379 1.54 0.17 29.13
N PRO A 380 1.63 0.77 30.33
CA PRO A 380 0.50 0.82 31.26
C PRO A 380 -0.77 1.47 30.68
N GLN A 381 -0.62 2.32 29.65
CA GLN A 381 -1.72 2.95 28.92
C GLN A 381 -2.30 2.07 27.81
N GLY A 382 -1.77 0.85 27.62
CA GLY A 382 -2.27 -0.10 26.62
C GLY A 382 -1.66 0.05 25.22
N THR A 383 -0.67 0.92 25.02
CA THR A 383 0.00 1.07 23.72
C THR A 383 0.90 -0.14 23.43
N PRO A 384 0.68 -0.90 22.35
CA PRO A 384 1.57 -2.00 21.98
C PRO A 384 2.93 -1.49 21.49
N TYR A 385 4.03 -1.99 22.07
CA TYR A 385 5.40 -1.62 21.66
C TYR A 385 6.27 -2.83 21.27
N LYS A 386 5.82 -4.05 21.59
CA LYS A 386 6.49 -5.29 21.23
C LYS A 386 5.45 -6.40 21.07
N GLY A 387 5.74 -7.40 20.25
CA GLY A 387 4.91 -8.60 20.15
C GLY A 387 5.67 -9.81 19.63
N GLU A 388 5.11 -11.00 19.86
CA GLU A 388 5.68 -12.30 19.51
C GLU A 388 4.59 -13.20 18.92
N TRP A 389 4.76 -13.73 17.70
CA TRP A 389 3.82 -14.70 17.12
C TRP A 389 3.81 -15.98 17.96
N VAL A 390 2.63 -16.54 18.24
CA VAL A 390 2.50 -17.82 18.96
C VAL A 390 3.01 -18.97 18.08
N ASN A 391 2.63 -18.96 16.80
CA ASN A 391 3.14 -19.90 15.81
C ASN A 391 3.88 -19.13 14.73
N ILE A 392 5.18 -19.38 14.60
CA ILE A 392 6.03 -18.71 13.63
C ILE A 392 5.81 -19.15 12.18
N ASN A 393 5.04 -20.21 11.98
CA ASN A 393 4.66 -20.68 10.65
C ASN A 393 3.22 -20.27 10.29
N ASP A 394 2.53 -19.53 11.16
CA ASP A 394 1.14 -19.13 10.96
C ASP A 394 0.92 -17.65 11.31
N HIS A 395 1.41 -16.80 10.42
CA HIS A 395 1.26 -15.36 10.42
C HIS A 395 1.26 -14.86 8.96
N PRO A 396 0.83 -13.61 8.66
CA PRO A 396 0.95 -13.08 7.30
C PRO A 396 2.42 -12.90 6.91
N ASP A 397 2.78 -13.00 5.62
CA ASP A 397 4.14 -12.66 5.16
C ASP A 397 4.37 -11.15 5.29
N PHE A 398 3.45 -10.37 4.72
CA PHE A 398 3.52 -8.91 4.71
C PHE A 398 2.12 -8.28 4.63
N ILE A 399 2.05 -7.02 5.06
CA ILE A 399 0.94 -6.11 4.81
C ILE A 399 1.41 -5.03 3.85
N TRP A 400 0.55 -4.64 2.92
CA TRP A 400 0.86 -3.52 2.04
C TRP A 400 -0.39 -2.71 1.69
N ILE A 401 -0.16 -1.44 1.40
CA ILE A 401 -1.23 -0.47 1.17
C ILE A 401 -0.95 0.22 -0.16
N PRO A 402 -1.75 -0.03 -1.21
CA PRO A 402 -1.59 0.68 -2.47
C PRO A 402 -1.92 2.17 -2.25
N LEU A 403 -1.01 3.02 -2.74
CA LEU A 403 -1.08 4.47 -2.67
C LEU A 403 -1.51 5.05 -4.01
N ARG A 404 -0.94 4.53 -5.11
CA ARG A 404 -1.24 4.87 -6.50
C ARG A 404 -0.64 3.82 -7.44
N GLU A 405 -1.06 3.77 -8.71
CA GLU A 405 -0.37 2.94 -9.69
C GLU A 405 1.04 3.46 -9.99
N SER A 406 1.88 2.54 -10.42
CA SER A 406 3.26 2.77 -10.79
C SER A 406 3.68 1.85 -11.93
N ARG A 407 4.78 2.18 -12.59
CA ARG A 407 5.37 1.35 -13.65
C ARG A 407 6.41 0.41 -13.06
N CYS A 408 6.41 -0.84 -13.52
CA CYS A 408 7.41 -1.86 -13.16
C CYS A 408 7.59 -2.82 -14.35
N ARG A 409 8.48 -3.81 -14.23
CA ARG A 409 8.73 -4.79 -15.31
C ARG A 409 7.53 -5.70 -15.63
N GLY A 410 6.69 -5.96 -14.65
CA GLY A 410 5.53 -6.85 -14.76
C GLY A 410 4.22 -6.17 -15.10
N GLU A 411 4.21 -4.86 -15.23
CA GLU A 411 2.99 -4.15 -15.63
C GLU A 411 2.99 -3.99 -17.14
N ASN A 412 1.84 -4.17 -17.79
CA ASN A 412 1.72 -4.07 -19.23
C ASN A 412 1.87 -2.61 -19.67
N PRO A 413 3.01 -2.20 -20.25
CA PRO A 413 3.28 -0.78 -20.52
C PRO A 413 2.40 -0.22 -21.64
N ARG A 414 1.62 -1.08 -22.32
CA ARG A 414 0.68 -0.69 -23.37
C ARG A 414 -0.68 -0.28 -22.81
N ILE A 415 -0.97 -0.61 -21.56
CA ILE A 415 -2.11 -0.05 -20.83
C ILE A 415 -1.73 1.26 -20.15
N SER A 416 -2.66 2.22 -20.13
CA SER A 416 -2.44 3.51 -19.46
C SER A 416 -3.71 4.04 -18.85
N SER A 417 -3.57 4.72 -17.72
CA SER A 417 -4.65 5.45 -17.07
C SER A 417 -5.28 6.49 -18.00
N TYR A 418 -4.48 7.13 -18.87
CA TYR A 418 -4.97 8.06 -19.89
C TYR A 418 -6.01 7.41 -20.80
N TRP A 419 -5.68 6.27 -21.41
CA TRP A 419 -6.57 5.61 -22.36
C TRP A 419 -7.78 4.96 -21.68
N LEU A 420 -7.63 4.41 -20.48
CA LEU A 420 -8.79 3.91 -19.72
C LEU A 420 -9.74 5.05 -19.34
N ASN A 421 -9.22 6.18 -18.84
CA ASN A 421 -10.06 7.33 -18.53
C ASN A 421 -10.71 7.90 -19.80
N HIS A 422 -9.96 7.99 -20.90
CA HIS A 422 -10.50 8.41 -22.19
C HIS A 422 -11.67 7.50 -22.63
N MET A 423 -11.51 6.19 -22.50
CA MET A 423 -12.57 5.20 -22.76
C MET A 423 -13.79 5.40 -21.86
N PHE A 424 -13.59 5.54 -20.55
CA PHE A 424 -14.67 5.69 -19.58
C PHE A 424 -15.42 7.02 -19.71
N THR A 425 -14.79 8.06 -20.25
CA THR A 425 -15.38 9.38 -20.47
C THR A 425 -16.10 9.49 -21.81
N ASN A 426 -15.60 8.83 -22.86
CA ASN A 426 -16.08 9.03 -24.22
C ASN A 426 -17.04 7.93 -24.73
N LEU A 427 -17.17 6.82 -24.00
CA LEU A 427 -18.15 5.79 -24.32
C LEU A 427 -19.42 5.96 -23.50
N GLU A 428 -20.55 5.56 -24.09
CA GLU A 428 -21.86 5.57 -23.43
C GLU A 428 -21.88 4.54 -22.29
N ARG A 429 -22.19 5.00 -21.08
CA ARG A 429 -22.39 4.16 -19.90
C ARG A 429 -23.84 3.70 -19.81
N PHE A 430 -24.07 2.42 -19.55
CA PHE A 430 -25.41 1.85 -19.36
C PHE A 430 -25.42 0.69 -18.37
#